data_AF-A0A2Z4V1T7-F1
#
_entry.id   AF-A0A2Z4V1T7-F1
#
_cell.length_a   1.000
_cell.length_b   1.000
_cell.length_c   1.000
_cell.angle_alpha   90.00
_cell.angle_beta   90.00
_cell.angle_gamma   90.00
#
_symmetry.space_group_name_H-M   'P 1'
#
loop_
_entity.id
_entity.type
_entity.pdbx_description
1 polymer ?
#
loop_
_entity_poly.entity_id
_entity_poly.type
_entity_poly.pdbx_seq_one_letter_code
_entity_poly.pdbx_strand_id
1 'polypeptide(L)'
;MRTGAALLCAVALAVAVPASAHAGGTSARILEPGDPVVVVDCFDQAQMRPAEYLLACGDGNNRLVGLRWDSWGSRTATATGTDMVNDCRPYCAAGRFHGYPVTVTLGSPQAWPEHPDVQRFTTIRLLYTDTAPDPVPKHVTYKLVW
;
A
#
# COMPACT_ATOMS: atom_id res chain seq x y z
N MET A 1 49.34 -60.44 39.81
CA MET A 1 48.59 -61.52 39.12
C MET A 1 47.14 -61.04 39.03
N ARG A 2 46.46 -60.86 37.90
CA ARG A 2 46.53 -61.42 36.55
C ARG A 2 46.17 -60.36 35.49
N THR A 3 46.67 -60.64 34.29
CA THR A 3 46.55 -59.99 32.98
C THR A 3 45.12 -59.95 32.39
N GLY A 4 44.90 -59.06 31.41
CA GLY A 4 43.88 -59.25 30.38
C GLY A 4 43.58 -58.00 29.54
N ALA A 5 44.23 -57.88 28.38
CA ALA A 5 43.94 -56.88 27.35
C ALA A 5 42.83 -57.37 26.39
N ALA A 6 42.07 -56.45 25.81
CA ALA A 6 41.40 -56.67 24.53
C ALA A 6 41.18 -55.32 23.81
N LEU A 7 41.90 -55.15 22.71
CA LEU A 7 41.65 -54.12 21.69
C LEU A 7 40.35 -54.45 20.94
N LEU A 8 39.55 -53.43 20.64
CA LEU A 8 38.51 -53.46 19.61
C LEU A 8 38.61 -52.18 18.78
N CYS A 9 39.06 -52.33 17.53
CA CYS A 9 38.98 -51.32 16.49
C CYS A 9 37.52 -51.11 16.07
N ALA A 10 37.06 -49.87 16.01
CA ALA A 10 35.82 -49.52 15.31
C ALA A 10 36.13 -48.45 14.27
N VAL A 11 36.05 -48.85 13.01
CA VAL A 11 36.08 -47.99 11.82
C VAL A 11 34.69 -47.39 11.65
N ALA A 12 34.57 -46.07 11.58
CA ALA A 12 33.31 -45.40 11.26
C ALA A 12 33.47 -44.58 9.96
N LEU A 13 32.59 -44.87 9.00
CA LEU A 13 32.55 -44.30 7.65
C LEU A 13 32.25 -42.80 7.66
N ALA A 14 32.93 -42.06 6.80
CA ALA A 14 32.61 -40.67 6.48
C ALA A 14 31.34 -40.60 5.62
N VAL A 15 30.30 -39.92 6.12
CA VAL A 15 29.05 -39.66 5.38
C VAL A 15 29.19 -38.31 4.69
N ALA A 16 29.23 -38.30 3.35
CA ALA A 16 29.19 -37.08 2.56
C ALA A 16 27.76 -36.53 2.55
N VAL A 17 27.57 -35.32 3.08
CA VAL A 17 26.28 -34.62 3.09
C VAL A 17 26.12 -33.87 1.76
N PRO A 18 25.05 -34.08 0.98
CA PRO A 18 24.80 -33.27 -0.21
C PRO A 18 24.36 -31.87 0.22
N ALA A 19 25.11 -30.85 -0.20
CA ALA A 19 24.71 -29.45 -0.06
C ALA A 19 23.61 -29.13 -1.07
N SER A 20 22.36 -29.08 -0.60
CA SER A 20 21.22 -28.61 -1.41
C SER A 20 21.30 -27.09 -1.57
N ALA A 21 21.79 -26.63 -2.72
CA ALA A 21 21.73 -25.24 -3.12
C ALA A 21 20.26 -24.84 -3.37
N HIS A 22 19.66 -24.11 -2.42
CA HIS A 22 18.37 -23.48 -2.64
C HIS A 22 18.59 -22.20 -3.45
N ALA A 23 18.32 -22.27 -4.75
CA ALA A 23 18.17 -21.08 -5.57
C ALA A 23 16.91 -20.34 -5.09
N GLY A 24 17.11 -19.29 -4.29
CA GLY A 24 16.07 -18.36 -3.89
C GLY A 24 15.60 -17.57 -5.12
N GLY A 25 14.65 -18.13 -5.85
CA GLY A 25 13.92 -17.40 -6.89
C GLY A 25 12.89 -16.51 -6.23
N THR A 26 13.03 -15.20 -6.34
CA THR A 26 12.00 -14.22 -6.00
C THR A 26 10.83 -14.43 -6.96
N SER A 27 9.89 -15.29 -6.57
CA SER A 27 8.69 -15.52 -7.35
C SER A 27 7.85 -14.25 -7.30
N ALA A 28 7.71 -13.57 -8.43
CA ALA A 28 6.78 -12.45 -8.54
C ALA A 28 5.37 -12.98 -8.23
N ARG A 29 4.79 -12.57 -7.10
CA ARG A 29 3.44 -12.98 -6.71
C ARG A 29 2.47 -12.45 -7.77
N ILE A 30 1.80 -13.37 -8.46
CA ILE A 30 0.64 -13.02 -9.29
C ILE A 30 -0.46 -12.63 -8.31
N LEU A 31 -1.01 -11.42 -8.46
CA LEU A 31 -2.17 -10.95 -7.70
C LEU A 31 -3.31 -11.95 -7.89
N GLU A 32 -3.57 -12.79 -6.90
CA GLU A 32 -4.72 -13.69 -6.91
C GLU A 32 -5.99 -12.83 -6.76
N PRO A 33 -7.08 -13.15 -7.48
CA PRO A 33 -8.39 -12.56 -7.21
C PRO A 33 -8.78 -12.83 -5.75
N GLY A 34 -8.62 -11.83 -4.87
CA GLY A 34 -8.95 -11.95 -3.44
C GLY A 34 -7.93 -11.32 -2.49
N ASP A 35 -6.68 -11.11 -2.93
CA ASP A 35 -5.70 -10.42 -2.09
C ASP A 35 -6.13 -8.96 -1.84
N PRO A 36 -6.24 -8.52 -0.57
CA PRO A 36 -6.68 -7.16 -0.26
C PRO A 36 -5.60 -6.16 -0.68
N VAL A 37 -5.96 -5.28 -1.61
CA VAL A 37 -5.16 -4.09 -1.92
C VAL A 37 -5.64 -2.97 -1.03
N VAL A 38 -4.73 -2.38 -0.27
CA VAL A 38 -5.05 -1.31 0.68
C VAL A 38 -4.73 0.06 0.09
N VAL A 39 -5.32 1.11 0.64
CA VAL A 39 -4.74 2.45 0.52
C VAL A 39 -4.01 2.76 1.82
N VAL A 40 -2.80 3.30 1.76
CA VAL A 40 -2.04 3.67 2.96
C VAL A 40 -2.32 5.13 3.27
N ASP A 41 -2.62 5.44 4.53
CA ASP A 41 -2.83 6.82 4.98
C ASP A 41 -1.53 7.49 5.45
N CYS A 42 -1.63 8.75 5.85
CA CYS A 42 -0.50 9.58 6.28
C CYS A 42 0.19 9.10 7.57
N PHE A 43 -0.31 8.06 8.22
CA PHE A 43 0.21 7.49 9.46
C PHE A 43 0.68 6.05 9.27
N ASP A 44 1.01 5.69 8.02
CA ASP A 44 1.43 4.35 7.62
C ASP A 44 0.40 3.27 7.98
N GLN A 45 -0.89 3.61 8.02
CA GLN A 45 -1.94 2.62 8.30
C GLN A 45 -2.59 2.15 7.00
N ALA A 46 -2.72 0.83 6.89
CA ALA A 46 -3.48 0.19 5.83
C ALA A 46 -4.99 0.43 6.00
N GLN A 47 -5.63 1.03 5.00
CA GLN A 47 -7.05 1.32 5.00
C GLN A 47 -7.78 0.54 3.89
N MET A 48 -8.96 0.01 4.25
CA MET A 48 -9.90 -0.63 3.33
C MET A 48 -11.17 0.21 3.28
N ARG A 49 -11.53 0.69 2.09
CA ARG A 49 -12.76 1.48 1.84
C ARG A 49 -12.96 2.62 2.87
N PRO A 50 -11.96 3.48 3.11
CA PRO A 50 -12.10 4.53 4.12
C PRO A 50 -13.18 5.54 3.72
N ALA A 51 -13.90 6.09 4.70
CA ALA A 51 -14.91 7.13 4.46
C ALA A 51 -14.29 8.51 4.22
N GLU A 52 -13.04 8.71 4.65
CA GLU A 52 -12.26 9.93 4.46
C GLU A 52 -10.81 9.57 4.12
N TYR A 53 -10.12 10.43 3.37
CA TYR A 53 -8.72 10.22 3.03
C TYR A 53 -7.98 11.55 2.92
N LEU A 54 -6.90 11.70 3.70
CA LEU A 54 -6.09 12.92 3.70
C LEU A 54 -5.11 12.88 2.52
N LEU A 55 -5.25 13.82 1.58
CA LEU A 55 -4.37 13.89 0.41
C LEU A 55 -3.09 14.68 0.70
N ALA A 56 -3.19 15.72 1.54
CA ALA A 56 -2.08 16.57 1.92
C ALA A 56 -1.59 16.27 3.34
N CYS A 57 -0.76 15.23 3.50
CA CYS A 57 -0.29 14.77 4.81
C CYS A 57 0.48 15.82 5.62
N GLY A 58 1.20 16.73 4.94
CA GLY A 58 2.08 17.70 5.61
C GLY A 58 1.36 18.86 6.29
N ASP A 59 0.32 19.41 5.67
CA ASP A 59 -0.37 20.62 6.15
C ASP A 59 -1.89 20.45 6.32
N GLY A 60 -2.44 19.30 5.91
CA GLY A 60 -3.86 18.96 6.02
C GLY A 60 -4.79 19.78 5.13
N ASN A 61 -4.27 20.46 4.11
CA ASN A 61 -5.04 21.45 3.33
C ASN A 61 -5.99 20.83 2.27
N ASN A 62 -5.92 19.53 2.04
CA ASN A 62 -6.75 18.80 1.09
C ASN A 62 -7.11 17.41 1.64
N ARG A 63 -8.41 17.11 1.69
CA ARG A 63 -8.95 15.81 2.13
C ARG A 63 -10.19 15.42 1.34
N LEU A 64 -10.31 14.13 1.07
CA LEU A 64 -11.54 13.52 0.59
C LEU A 64 -12.44 13.16 1.77
N VAL A 65 -13.73 13.46 1.66
CA VAL A 65 -14.74 13.13 2.68
C VAL A 65 -15.97 12.50 2.07
N GLY A 66 -16.71 11.76 2.89
CA GLY A 66 -17.97 11.14 2.49
C GLY A 66 -17.80 10.08 1.40
N LEU A 67 -16.65 9.42 1.34
CA LEU A 67 -16.34 8.42 0.33
C LEU A 67 -17.30 7.24 0.40
N ARG A 68 -17.97 6.96 -0.72
CA ARG A 68 -18.84 5.81 -0.92
C ARG A 68 -18.25 4.93 -2.01
N TRP A 69 -17.76 3.75 -1.63
CA TRP A 69 -17.03 2.84 -2.51
C TRP A 69 -17.98 1.94 -3.30
N ASP A 70 -18.08 2.17 -4.60
CA ASP A 70 -18.83 1.34 -5.54
C ASP A 70 -18.10 0.00 -5.78
N SER A 71 -16.77 0.03 -5.85
CA SER A 71 -15.95 -1.16 -6.09
C SER A 71 -14.62 -1.11 -5.34
N TRP A 72 -14.09 -2.28 -5.02
CA TRP A 72 -12.76 -2.45 -4.42
C TRP A 72 -12.19 -3.79 -4.90
N GLY A 73 -11.35 -3.74 -5.92
CA GLY A 73 -10.73 -4.91 -6.53
C GLY A 73 -9.22 -4.91 -6.37
N SER A 74 -8.57 -5.99 -6.84
CA SER A 74 -7.12 -6.18 -6.75
C SER A 74 -6.30 -5.28 -7.68
N ARG A 75 -6.95 -4.50 -8.56
CA ARG A 75 -6.28 -3.58 -9.49
C ARG A 75 -6.73 -2.15 -9.37
N THR A 76 -8.00 -1.95 -9.05
CA THR A 76 -8.63 -0.63 -8.96
C THR A 76 -9.71 -0.65 -7.89
N ALA A 77 -9.92 0.50 -7.27
CA ALA A 77 -11.10 0.77 -6.43
C ALA A 77 -11.72 2.10 -6.86
N THR A 78 -13.06 2.19 -6.81
CA THR A 78 -13.79 3.38 -7.24
C THR A 78 -14.76 3.83 -6.18
N ALA A 79 -14.86 5.15 -6.01
CA ALA A 79 -15.79 5.77 -5.09
C ALA A 79 -16.33 7.10 -5.63
N THR A 80 -17.41 7.57 -5.02
CA THR A 80 -17.84 8.97 -5.08
C THR A 80 -17.59 9.64 -3.74
N GLY A 81 -17.43 10.96 -3.74
CA GLY A 81 -17.26 11.73 -2.51
C GLY A 81 -17.12 13.23 -2.78
N THR A 82 -16.54 13.94 -1.83
CA THR A 82 -16.23 15.38 -1.94
C THR A 82 -14.78 15.61 -1.61
N ASP A 83 -14.07 16.31 -2.49
CA ASP A 83 -12.75 16.87 -2.19
C ASP A 83 -12.93 18.20 -1.46
N MET A 84 -12.40 18.29 -0.24
CA MET A 84 -12.39 19.50 0.57
C MET A 84 -11.01 20.15 0.45
N VAL A 85 -10.95 21.26 -0.29
CA VAL A 85 -9.71 22.00 -0.57
C VAL A 85 -9.71 23.32 0.18
N ASN A 86 -8.67 23.56 0.98
CA ASN A 86 -8.47 24.82 1.68
C ASN A 86 -7.90 25.87 0.73
N ASP A 87 -8.47 27.08 0.72
CA ASP A 87 -7.94 28.20 -0.08
C ASP A 87 -6.61 28.75 0.43
N CYS A 88 -6.24 28.42 1.68
CA CYS A 88 -5.04 28.85 2.37
C CYS A 88 -4.79 30.37 2.32
N ARG A 89 -5.85 31.20 2.37
CA ARG A 89 -5.72 32.65 2.36
C ARG A 89 -6.05 33.26 3.73
N PRO A 90 -5.15 34.08 4.33
CA PRO A 90 -3.79 34.42 3.89
C PRO A 90 -2.73 33.33 4.15
N TYR A 91 -3.07 32.32 4.96
CA TYR A 91 -2.27 31.12 5.19
C TYR A 91 -3.20 29.95 5.57
N CYS A 92 -2.75 28.70 5.48
CA CYS A 92 -3.62 27.52 5.59
C CYS A 92 -4.43 27.40 6.88
N ALA A 93 -3.86 27.77 8.04
CA ALA A 93 -4.60 27.73 9.30
C ALA A 93 -5.70 28.80 9.43
N ALA A 94 -5.69 29.86 8.61
CA ALA A 94 -6.72 30.88 8.57
C ALA A 94 -7.66 30.78 7.35
N GLY A 95 -7.36 29.88 6.41
CA GLY A 95 -8.12 29.70 5.17
C GLY A 95 -9.46 28.99 5.39
N ARG A 96 -10.18 28.78 4.30
CA ARG A 96 -11.48 28.11 4.28
C ARG A 96 -11.46 26.91 3.36
N PHE A 97 -12.10 25.84 3.79
CA PHE A 97 -12.34 24.67 2.96
C PHE A 97 -13.54 24.89 2.05
N HIS A 98 -13.35 24.55 0.78
CA HIS A 98 -14.36 24.55 -0.27
C HIS A 98 -14.56 23.10 -0.76
N GLY A 99 -15.81 22.70 -0.96
CA GLY A 99 -16.14 21.32 -1.33
C GLY A 99 -16.39 21.17 -2.83
N TYR A 100 -15.80 20.14 -3.41
CA TYR A 100 -15.92 19.81 -4.83
C TYR A 100 -16.33 18.35 -5.01
N PRO A 101 -17.49 18.06 -5.63
CA PRO A 101 -17.91 16.67 -5.88
C PRO A 101 -16.94 15.95 -6.81
N VAL A 102 -16.54 14.73 -6.41
CA VAL A 102 -15.56 13.93 -7.15
C VAL A 102 -15.98 12.47 -7.32
N THR A 103 -15.58 11.90 -8.45
CA THR A 103 -15.34 10.46 -8.58
C THR A 103 -13.87 10.18 -8.32
N VAL A 104 -13.60 9.17 -7.50
CA VAL A 104 -12.27 8.74 -7.08
C VAL A 104 -11.95 7.40 -7.72
N THR A 105 -10.74 7.25 -8.25
CA THR A 105 -10.21 5.96 -8.67
C THR A 105 -8.83 5.73 -8.07
N LEU A 106 -8.72 4.70 -7.24
CA LEU A 106 -7.44 4.15 -6.79
C LEU A 106 -6.94 3.14 -7.82
N GLY A 107 -5.63 3.09 -8.03
CA GLY A 107 -5.03 2.18 -8.99
C GLY A 107 -3.53 2.00 -8.84
N SER A 108 -2.94 1.29 -9.80
CA SER A 108 -1.51 0.97 -9.86
C SER A 108 -1.05 0.24 -8.58
N PRO A 109 -1.61 -0.95 -8.27
CA PRO A 109 -1.21 -1.72 -7.09
C PRO A 109 0.28 -2.10 -7.18
N GLN A 110 0.99 -1.95 -6.07
CA GLN A 110 2.38 -2.39 -5.92
C GLN A 110 2.58 -2.97 -4.51
N ALA A 111 3.61 -3.79 -4.35
CA ALA A 111 4.02 -4.27 -3.02
C ALA A 111 4.37 -3.07 -2.12
N TRP A 112 3.96 -3.13 -0.86
CA TRP A 112 4.37 -2.15 0.14
C TRP A 112 5.79 -2.50 0.61
N PRO A 113 6.79 -1.60 0.46
CA PRO A 113 8.18 -1.95 0.80
C PRO A 113 8.41 -2.50 2.22
N GLU A 114 7.70 -1.98 3.23
CA GLU A 114 7.84 -2.41 4.63
C GLU A 114 7.00 -3.66 4.95
N HIS A 115 6.03 -3.97 4.08
CA HIS A 115 5.12 -5.10 4.20
C HIS A 115 4.95 -5.77 2.82
N PRO A 116 5.98 -6.46 2.31
CA PRO A 116 6.03 -6.90 0.91
C PRO A 116 4.93 -7.90 0.53
N ASP A 117 4.33 -8.58 1.52
CA ASP A 117 3.18 -9.47 1.35
C ASP A 117 1.85 -8.72 1.15
N VAL A 118 1.84 -7.40 1.39
CA VAL A 118 0.68 -6.51 1.26
C VAL A 118 0.84 -5.67 -0.01
N GLN A 119 -0.25 -5.57 -0.75
CA GLN A 119 -0.34 -4.72 -1.94
C GLN A 119 -1.06 -3.43 -1.56
N ARG A 120 -0.60 -2.31 -2.11
CA ARG A 120 -1.24 -1.02 -1.92
C ARG A 120 -1.43 -0.29 -3.23
N PHE A 121 -2.49 0.51 -3.30
CA PHE A 121 -2.66 1.47 -4.38
C PHE A 121 -1.59 2.57 -4.29
N THR A 122 -1.00 2.92 -5.43
CA THR A 122 0.05 3.94 -5.50
C THR A 122 -0.38 5.20 -6.25
N THR A 123 -1.60 5.19 -6.80
CA THR A 123 -2.18 6.33 -7.51
C THR A 123 -3.62 6.53 -7.07
N ILE A 124 -4.00 7.80 -6.95
CA ILE A 124 -5.38 8.24 -6.80
C ILE A 124 -5.70 9.25 -7.90
N ARG A 125 -6.78 9.02 -8.62
CA ARG A 125 -7.31 9.93 -9.64
C ARG A 125 -8.60 10.54 -9.12
N LEU A 126 -8.71 11.86 -9.23
CA LEU A 126 -9.94 12.60 -9.00
C LEU A 126 -10.49 13.08 -10.34
N LEU A 127 -11.79 12.83 -10.53
CA LEU A 127 -12.61 13.47 -11.55
C LEU A 127 -13.60 14.38 -10.85
N TYR A 128 -13.43 15.68 -10.98
CA TYR A 128 -14.38 16.68 -10.51
C TYR A 128 -15.61 16.67 -11.43
N THR A 129 -16.76 16.27 -10.89
CA THR A 129 -17.98 16.05 -11.69
C THR A 129 -18.74 17.34 -11.97
N ASP A 130 -18.50 18.38 -11.17
CA ASP A 130 -18.98 19.74 -11.40
C ASP A 130 -17.80 20.70 -11.62
N THR A 131 -17.61 21.70 -10.77
CA THR A 131 -16.44 22.60 -10.83
C THR A 131 -15.23 21.95 -10.17
N ALA A 132 -14.03 22.37 -10.60
CA ALA A 132 -12.77 21.99 -9.98
C ALA A 132 -12.16 23.21 -9.26
N PRO A 133 -11.32 23.01 -8.23
CA PRO A 133 -10.55 24.10 -7.64
C PRO A 133 -9.62 24.71 -8.69
N ASP A 134 -9.58 26.04 -8.84
CA ASP A 134 -8.59 26.69 -9.71
C ASP A 134 -7.19 26.62 -9.09
N PRO A 135 -6.11 26.33 -9.84
CA PRO A 135 -6.04 26.07 -11.29
C PRO A 135 -6.06 24.58 -11.67
N VAL A 136 -6.58 23.71 -10.80
CA VAL A 136 -6.60 22.25 -10.99
C VAL A 136 -7.56 21.88 -12.13
N PRO A 137 -7.13 21.06 -13.11
CA PRO A 137 -8.04 20.57 -14.13
C PRO A 137 -9.08 19.61 -13.55
N LYS A 138 -10.21 19.43 -14.26
CA LYS A 138 -11.27 18.48 -13.83
C LYS A 138 -10.79 17.04 -13.64
N HIS A 139 -9.71 16.63 -14.30
CA HIS A 139 -9.10 15.32 -14.12
C HIS A 139 -7.68 15.51 -13.60
N VAL A 140 -7.41 15.01 -12.40
CA VAL A 140 -6.08 15.08 -11.78
C VAL A 140 -5.70 13.73 -11.20
N THR A 141 -4.42 13.38 -11.28
CA THR A 141 -3.87 12.16 -10.67
C THR A 141 -2.76 12.54 -9.71
N TYR A 142 -2.85 12.05 -8.48
CA TYR A 142 -1.80 12.15 -7.48
C TYR A 142 -1.12 10.79 -7.32
N LYS A 143 0.20 10.83 -7.08
CA LYS A 143 0.94 9.67 -6.58
C LYS A 143 0.71 9.60 -5.08
N LEU A 144 0.38 8.41 -4.58
CA LEU A 144 0.23 8.15 -3.17
C LEU A 144 1.59 7.77 -2.59
N VAL A 145 2.05 8.62 -1.68
CA VAL A 145 3.16 8.31 -0.78
C VAL A 145 2.61 7.56 0.44
N TRP A 146 3.45 6.72 1.00
CA TRP A 146 3.27 5.99 2.24
C TRP A 146 4.34 6.58 3.15
#